data_AF-K9FQR0-F1
#
_entry.id   AF-K9FQR0-F1
#
_cell.length_a   1.000
_cell.length_b   1.000
_cell.length_c   1.000
_cell.angle_alpha   90.00
_cell.angle_beta   90.00
_cell.angle_gamma   90.00
#
_symmetry.space_group_name_H-M   'P 1'
#
loop_
_entity.id
_entity.type
_entity.pdbx_description
1 polymer ?
#
loop_
_entity_poly.entity_id
_entity_poly.type
_entity_poly.pdbx_seq_one_letter_code
_entity_poly.pdbx_strand_id
1 'polypeptide(L)'
;MVHCERASKPLLQCLRNTYSRGVAGVQLQTRAFQSTASVREPEAETPSKPFHKAPDPSLVTSPRLERRLLRQGTAPIGSRRRRAALQDSENLPFEQLPYQCFQEARKILLADREEKLKEIETMRQRLARQEALSVEEAGGAKAKKSRVTAMQLHLERLKVLADINDPLVKRKFEDNEGDMSKPIYRFLADRKWREYRRKILVQRITQMNVIPDVLPHCDPVVETKLYFGKRQVQAGEFVEAKLSTSAPKLDVQIFEGGEKLVTIAVVDPDVPNVENNNFDYKTHFLAVNVPISATSTKVDLAQLLEDSQVVLPWLPPVAQKGSPYHRLSLFIMEQKDSQPLDFAAVKAKENNRETTLLRTLQSRYHLKAIGAHLFRSQWDDTTLEVMKEIGFDGANVELRRKRVEPLPYKRRNPSSFR
;
A
#
# COMPACT_ATOMS: atom_id res chain seq x y z
N MET A 1 -37.15 23.06 -28.59
CA MET A 1 -35.76 22.96 -28.06
C MET A 1 -35.72 23.45 -26.61
N VAL A 2 -36.29 22.71 -25.65
CA VAL A 2 -36.33 23.12 -24.20
C VAL A 2 -36.12 21.92 -23.24
N HIS A 3 -35.79 20.71 -23.73
CA HIS A 3 -35.80 19.50 -22.89
C HIS A 3 -34.43 18.89 -22.52
N CYS A 4 -33.29 19.49 -22.88
CA CYS A 4 -31.96 18.94 -22.51
C CYS A 4 -31.30 19.62 -21.29
N GLU A 5 -31.84 20.69 -20.74
CA GLU A 5 -31.17 21.44 -19.65
C GLU A 5 -31.43 20.90 -18.23
N ARG A 6 -32.33 19.92 -18.06
CA ARG A 6 -32.66 19.38 -16.73
C ARG A 6 -31.79 18.20 -16.28
N ALA A 7 -31.00 17.61 -17.17
CA ALA A 7 -30.13 16.46 -16.84
C ALA A 7 -28.72 16.84 -16.36
N SER A 8 -28.30 18.11 -16.48
CA SER A 8 -26.92 18.53 -16.17
C SER A 8 -26.71 19.03 -14.73
N LYS A 9 -27.79 19.32 -13.98
CA LYS A 9 -27.71 19.84 -12.60
C LYS A 9 -27.14 18.86 -11.56
N PRO A 10 -27.42 17.54 -11.58
CA PRO A 10 -26.79 16.63 -10.61
C PRO A 10 -25.30 16.34 -10.93
N LEU A 11 -24.87 16.46 -12.19
CA LEU A 11 -23.48 16.22 -12.59
C LEU A 11 -22.54 17.39 -12.23
N LEU A 12 -23.02 18.64 -12.28
CA LEU A 12 -22.25 19.81 -11.86
C LEU A 12 -22.03 19.90 -10.34
N GLN A 13 -22.87 19.23 -9.54
CA GLN A 13 -22.73 19.19 -8.08
C GLN A 13 -21.64 18.20 -7.63
N CYS A 14 -21.34 17.17 -8.44
CA CYS A 14 -20.22 16.26 -8.20
C CYS A 14 -18.85 16.88 -8.53
N LEU A 15 -18.79 17.86 -9.43
CA LEU A 15 -17.55 18.51 -9.86
C LEU A 15 -17.11 19.70 -8.98
N ARG A 16 -18.01 20.27 -8.17
CA ARG A 16 -17.68 21.41 -7.27
C ARG A 16 -17.17 21.00 -5.89
N ASN A 17 -17.29 19.73 -5.49
CA ASN A 17 -16.84 19.26 -4.18
C ASN A 17 -15.41 18.71 -4.14
N THR A 18 -14.69 18.72 -5.26
CA THR A 18 -13.30 18.24 -5.32
C THR A 18 -12.25 19.33 -5.13
N TYR A 19 -12.65 20.59 -4.90
CA TYR A 19 -11.71 21.69 -4.66
C TYR A 19 -11.91 22.39 -3.30
N SER A 20 -10.91 22.16 -2.44
CA SER A 20 -10.52 22.93 -1.25
C SER A 20 -11.36 22.81 0.03
N ARG A 21 -10.75 22.25 1.09
CA ARG A 21 -10.22 23.06 2.21
C ARG A 21 -9.28 22.21 3.06
N GLY A 22 -8.03 22.66 3.14
CA GLY A 22 -7.00 22.06 3.97
C GLY A 22 -7.35 22.17 5.46
N VAL A 23 -7.11 21.08 6.17
CA VAL A 23 -7.04 21.08 7.63
C VAL A 23 -5.56 21.27 8.00
N ALA A 24 -5.30 22.39 8.67
CA ALA A 24 -4.02 22.71 9.27
C ALA A 24 -3.83 21.89 10.57
N GLY A 25 -2.60 21.44 10.79
CA GLY A 25 -1.96 21.16 12.08
C GLY A 25 -2.73 20.32 13.10
N VAL A 26 -2.45 19.01 13.14
CA VAL A 26 -2.61 18.22 14.37
C VAL A 26 -1.21 17.77 14.78
N GLN A 27 -0.67 18.41 15.82
CA GLN A 27 0.52 17.94 16.53
C GLN A 27 0.14 16.67 17.29
N LEU A 28 0.83 15.56 16.98
CA LEU A 28 0.77 14.32 17.72
C LEU A 28 1.48 14.51 19.07
N GLN A 29 0.71 14.60 20.16
CA GLN A 29 1.26 14.42 21.50
C GLN A 29 1.44 12.92 21.77
N THR A 30 2.69 12.56 22.04
CA THR A 30 3.16 11.25 22.49
C THR A 30 2.48 10.85 23.81
N ARG A 31 1.77 9.72 23.82
CA ARG A 31 1.28 9.11 25.06
C ARG A 31 2.42 8.34 25.73
N ALA A 32 2.79 8.75 26.94
CA ALA A 32 3.58 7.94 27.85
C ALA A 32 2.68 6.87 28.50
N PHE A 33 3.16 5.63 28.53
CA PHE A 33 2.54 4.54 29.28
C PHE A 33 2.78 4.77 30.78
N GLN A 34 1.70 4.84 31.56
CA GLN A 34 1.76 4.64 33.00
C GLN A 34 0.68 3.63 33.41
N SER A 35 1.15 2.52 33.96
CA SER A 35 0.38 1.45 34.57
C SER A 35 0.33 1.67 36.07
N THR A 36 -0.71 2.30 36.58
CA THR A 36 -1.19 2.10 37.95
C THR A 36 -2.68 2.41 37.99
N ALA A 37 -3.47 1.49 38.52
CA ALA A 37 -4.89 1.67 38.71
C ALA A 37 -5.11 2.62 39.90
N SER A 38 -5.46 3.88 39.63
CA SER A 38 -5.97 4.78 40.67
C SER A 38 -7.40 4.38 41.00
N VAL A 39 -7.62 3.92 42.24
CA VAL A 39 -8.95 3.83 42.85
C VAL A 39 -9.59 5.21 42.80
N ARG A 40 -10.70 5.35 42.07
CA ARG A 40 -11.52 6.56 42.07
C ARG A 40 -12.53 6.45 43.21
N GLU A 41 -12.42 7.35 44.17
CA GLU A 41 -13.50 7.69 45.09
C GLU A 41 -14.72 8.23 44.31
N PRO A 42 -15.95 8.10 44.83
CA PRO A 42 -17.15 8.56 44.15
C PRO A 42 -17.17 10.10 44.10
N GLU A 43 -16.85 10.67 42.93
CA GLU A 43 -17.00 12.10 42.68
C GLU A 43 -18.48 12.50 42.76
N ALA A 44 -18.75 13.51 43.59
CA ALA A 44 -20.05 14.13 43.76
C ALA A 44 -20.60 14.68 42.43
N GLU A 45 -21.91 14.49 42.22
CA GLU A 45 -22.65 14.95 41.04
C GLU A 45 -22.60 16.48 40.90
N THR A 46 -21.73 16.99 40.03
CA THR A 46 -21.82 18.39 39.58
C THR A 46 -23.06 18.58 38.70
N PRO A 47 -23.80 19.70 38.81
CA PRO A 47 -25.02 19.92 38.04
C PRO A 47 -24.71 19.91 36.54
N SER A 48 -25.42 19.07 35.79
CA SER A 48 -25.20 18.86 34.36
C SER A 48 -25.34 20.18 33.59
N LYS A 49 -24.26 20.63 32.96
CA LYS A 49 -24.34 21.77 32.04
C LYS A 49 -25.30 21.38 30.91
N PRO A 50 -26.23 22.25 30.48
CA PRO A 50 -27.17 21.90 29.42
C PRO A 50 -26.40 21.48 28.16
N PHE A 51 -26.86 20.43 27.48
CA PHE A 51 -26.24 19.81 26.30
C PHE A 51 -25.80 20.80 25.21
N HIS A 52 -26.46 21.96 25.12
CA HIS A 52 -26.09 23.02 24.19
C HIS A 52 -24.84 23.83 24.59
N LYS A 53 -24.51 23.91 25.89
CA LYS A 53 -23.35 24.65 26.42
C LYS A 53 -22.06 23.81 26.35
N ALA A 54 -22.15 22.51 26.60
CA ALA A 54 -21.04 21.56 26.44
C ALA A 54 -21.55 20.36 25.62
N PRO A 55 -21.47 20.43 24.27
CA PRO A 55 -21.98 19.37 23.42
C PRO A 55 -21.13 18.09 23.50
N ASP A 56 -21.74 16.94 23.79
CA ASP A 56 -21.02 15.67 23.87
C ASP A 56 -20.63 15.14 22.48
N PRO A 57 -19.34 14.81 22.24
CA PRO A 57 -18.86 14.40 20.92
C PRO A 57 -19.49 13.08 20.42
N SER A 58 -20.00 12.25 21.33
CA SER A 58 -20.66 10.96 21.05
C SER A 58 -22.15 11.08 20.70
N LEU A 59 -22.82 12.18 21.06
CA LEU A 59 -24.28 12.32 20.95
C LEU A 59 -24.72 13.50 20.10
N VAL A 60 -23.82 14.46 19.79
CA VAL A 60 -24.18 15.63 19.00
C VAL A 60 -24.69 15.25 17.62
N THR A 61 -25.86 15.73 17.21
CA THR A 61 -26.43 15.46 15.89
C THR A 61 -26.60 16.73 15.05
N SER A 62 -26.82 17.88 15.70
CA SER A 62 -27.12 19.12 15.00
C SER A 62 -25.87 19.76 14.35
N PRO A 63 -25.93 20.20 13.07
CA PRO A 63 -24.79 20.82 12.38
C PRO A 63 -24.26 22.11 13.02
N ARG A 64 -25.08 22.78 13.83
CA ARG A 64 -24.68 23.99 14.58
C ARG A 64 -23.82 23.61 15.78
N LEU A 65 -24.20 22.58 16.53
CA LEU A 65 -23.43 22.10 17.68
C LEU A 65 -22.14 21.41 17.23
N GLU A 66 -22.14 20.69 16.10
CA GLU A 66 -20.90 20.13 15.52
C GLU A 66 -19.87 21.21 15.21
N ARG A 67 -20.29 22.31 14.58
CA ARG A 67 -19.39 23.44 14.28
C ARG A 67 -18.83 24.07 15.56
N ARG A 68 -19.62 24.11 16.64
CA ARG A 68 -19.14 24.58 17.95
C ARG A 68 -18.12 23.62 18.56
N LEU A 69 -18.38 22.32 18.48
CA LEU A 69 -17.50 21.26 18.97
C LEU A 69 -16.15 21.30 18.22
N LEU A 70 -16.18 21.43 16.89
CA LEU A 70 -14.99 21.63 16.07
C LEU A 70 -14.22 22.90 16.42
N ARG A 71 -14.91 24.01 16.76
CA ARG A 71 -14.25 25.24 17.24
C ARG A 71 -13.60 25.08 18.61
N GLN A 72 -14.08 24.14 19.42
CA GLN A 72 -13.48 23.76 20.71
C GLN A 72 -12.32 22.78 20.53
N GLY A 73 -11.98 22.39 19.30
CA GLY A 73 -10.87 21.49 18.98
C GLY A 73 -11.20 20.00 19.13
N THR A 74 -12.42 19.65 19.52
CA THR A 74 -12.89 18.26 19.57
C THR A 74 -13.59 17.92 18.25
N ALA A 75 -13.47 16.68 17.78
CA ALA A 75 -14.17 16.20 16.59
C ALA A 75 -15.34 15.29 17.02
N PRO A 76 -16.50 15.35 16.34
CA PRO A 76 -17.59 14.44 16.63
C PRO A 76 -17.21 12.99 16.29
N ILE A 77 -17.68 12.04 17.11
CA ILE A 77 -17.32 10.63 16.97
C ILE A 77 -18.28 9.92 16.00
N GLY A 78 -17.74 9.46 14.89
CA GLY A 78 -18.47 8.69 13.88
C GLY A 78 -19.53 9.49 13.11
N SER A 79 -20.40 8.77 12.40
CA SER A 79 -21.42 9.39 11.55
C SER A 79 -22.53 10.05 12.36
N ARG A 80 -23.25 11.02 11.75
CA ARG A 80 -24.45 11.62 12.38
C ARG A 80 -25.53 10.58 12.69
N ARG A 81 -25.69 9.58 11.81
CA ARG A 81 -26.63 8.47 12.00
C ARG A 81 -26.31 7.68 13.26
N ARG A 82 -25.02 7.35 13.49
CA ARG A 82 -24.59 6.66 14.73
C ARG A 82 -24.96 7.48 15.96
N ARG A 83 -24.68 8.78 15.95
CA ARG A 83 -24.93 9.68 17.08
C ARG A 83 -26.43 9.82 17.38
N ALA A 84 -27.27 9.93 16.35
CA ALA A 84 -28.73 9.93 16.51
C ALA A 84 -29.24 8.61 17.09
N ALA A 85 -28.79 7.47 16.55
CA ALA A 85 -29.17 6.17 17.07
C ALA A 85 -28.77 5.97 18.54
N LEU A 86 -27.62 6.50 18.98
CA LEU A 86 -27.20 6.44 20.39
C LEU A 86 -28.05 7.32 21.32
N GLN A 87 -28.69 8.38 20.79
CA GLN A 87 -29.62 9.19 21.58
C GLN A 87 -30.95 8.45 21.79
N ASP A 88 -31.43 7.77 20.75
CA ASP A 88 -32.77 7.16 20.73
C ASP A 88 -32.80 5.71 21.23
N SER A 89 -31.63 5.04 21.33
CA SER A 89 -31.55 3.61 21.66
C SER A 89 -31.08 3.34 23.10
N GLU A 90 -31.44 2.16 23.60
CA GLU A 90 -31.14 1.66 24.95
C GLU A 90 -29.65 1.29 25.17
N ASN A 91 -28.77 1.58 24.21
CA ASN A 91 -27.32 1.35 24.27
C ASN A 91 -26.90 -0.11 24.59
N LEU A 92 -27.70 -1.10 24.14
CA LEU A 92 -27.36 -2.52 24.26
C LEU A 92 -26.16 -2.89 23.38
N PRO A 93 -25.24 -3.76 23.86
CA PRO A 93 -24.18 -4.32 23.02
C PRO A 93 -24.76 -5.04 21.81
N PHE A 94 -24.08 -4.91 20.66
CA PHE A 94 -24.53 -5.49 19.39
C PHE A 94 -24.80 -7.01 19.48
N GLU A 95 -24.00 -7.73 20.27
CA GLU A 95 -24.14 -9.17 20.45
C GLU A 95 -25.36 -9.59 21.29
N GLN A 96 -25.90 -8.67 22.09
CA GLN A 96 -26.98 -8.91 23.05
C GLN A 96 -28.35 -8.48 22.49
N LEU A 97 -28.42 -8.09 21.23
CA LEU A 97 -29.68 -7.68 20.60
C LEU A 97 -30.68 -8.87 20.59
N PRO A 98 -31.93 -8.68 21.09
CA PRO A 98 -32.87 -9.77 21.35
C PRO A 98 -33.60 -10.25 20.07
N TYR A 99 -32.87 -10.49 18.99
CA TYR A 99 -33.39 -11.08 17.76
C TYR A 99 -33.18 -12.60 17.78
N GLN A 100 -34.27 -13.36 17.69
CA GLN A 100 -34.23 -14.83 17.82
C GLN A 100 -33.23 -15.49 16.87
N CYS A 101 -33.39 -15.28 15.55
CA CYS A 101 -32.52 -15.89 14.53
C CYS A 101 -31.05 -15.48 14.71
N PHE A 102 -30.79 -14.23 15.11
CA PHE A 102 -29.43 -13.75 15.40
C PHE A 102 -28.81 -14.46 16.59
N GLN A 103 -29.55 -14.64 17.68
CA GLN A 103 -29.05 -15.33 18.88
C GLN A 103 -28.87 -16.83 18.64
N GLU A 104 -29.77 -17.47 17.91
CA GLU A 104 -29.63 -18.89 17.51
C GLU A 104 -28.41 -19.10 16.61
N ALA A 105 -28.23 -18.26 15.58
CA ALA A 105 -27.05 -18.30 14.73
C ALA A 105 -25.76 -18.09 15.54
N ARG A 106 -25.76 -17.14 16.49
CA ARG A 106 -24.61 -16.88 17.35
C ARG A 106 -24.26 -18.09 18.23
N LYS A 107 -25.25 -18.82 18.75
CA LYS A 107 -25.00 -20.07 19.50
C LYS A 107 -24.27 -21.11 18.64
N ILE A 108 -24.68 -21.27 17.38
CA ILE A 108 -24.02 -22.19 16.44
C ILE A 108 -22.57 -21.76 16.21
N LEU A 109 -22.32 -20.47 15.98
CA LEU A 109 -20.98 -19.94 15.74
C LEU A 109 -20.06 -20.06 16.97
N LEU A 110 -20.61 -19.88 18.18
CA LEU A 110 -19.86 -20.07 19.43
C LEU A 110 -19.46 -21.54 19.62
N ALA A 111 -20.36 -22.48 19.34
CA ALA A 111 -20.07 -23.91 19.40
C ALA A 111 -18.96 -24.31 18.40
N ASP A 112 -19.05 -23.89 17.13
CA ASP A 112 -17.99 -24.14 16.13
C ASP A 112 -16.65 -23.51 16.57
N ARG A 113 -16.68 -22.29 17.11
CA ARG A 113 -15.48 -21.63 17.63
C ARG A 113 -14.83 -22.43 18.76
N GLU A 114 -15.61 -22.97 19.70
CA GLU A 114 -15.09 -23.83 20.78
C GLU A 114 -14.43 -25.11 20.24
N GLU A 115 -15.01 -25.72 19.20
CA GLU A 115 -14.39 -26.86 18.51
C GLU A 115 -13.06 -26.46 17.87
N LYS A 116 -13.01 -25.33 17.15
CA LYS A 116 -11.77 -24.85 16.53
C LYS A 116 -10.70 -24.48 17.56
N LEU A 117 -11.07 -23.98 18.73
CA LEU A 117 -10.12 -23.73 19.83
C LEU A 117 -9.51 -25.03 20.35
N LYS A 118 -10.31 -26.09 20.52
CA LYS A 118 -9.81 -27.43 20.88
C LYS A 118 -8.88 -27.98 19.81
N GLU A 119 -9.23 -27.83 18.53
CA GLU A 119 -8.36 -28.22 17.40
C GLU A 119 -7.03 -27.44 17.43
N ILE A 120 -7.06 -26.13 17.70
CA ILE A 120 -5.84 -25.31 17.83
C ILE A 120 -4.94 -25.81 18.96
N GLU A 121 -5.49 -26.15 20.11
CA GLU A 121 -4.73 -26.69 21.24
C GLU A 121 -4.09 -28.04 20.92
N THR A 122 -4.85 -28.97 20.34
CA THR A 122 -4.32 -30.27 19.93
C THR A 122 -3.23 -30.11 18.87
N MET A 123 -3.40 -29.20 17.91
CA MET A 123 -2.39 -28.90 16.90
C MET A 123 -1.14 -28.25 17.49
N ARG A 124 -1.27 -27.35 18.47
CA ARG A 124 -0.12 -26.78 19.20
C ARG A 124 0.67 -27.86 19.92
N GLN A 125 -0.01 -28.79 20.60
CA GLN A 125 0.63 -29.91 21.27
C GLN A 125 1.36 -30.83 20.27
N ARG A 126 0.74 -31.14 19.13
CA ARG A 126 1.38 -31.92 18.04
C ARG A 126 2.62 -31.22 17.49
N LEU A 127 2.53 -29.91 17.29
CA LEU A 127 3.63 -29.09 16.79
C LEU A 127 4.80 -29.08 17.79
N ALA A 128 4.53 -28.88 19.08
CA ALA A 128 5.55 -28.94 20.13
C ALA A 128 6.24 -30.31 20.22
N ARG A 129 5.48 -31.41 20.09
CA ARG A 129 6.06 -32.76 20.01
C ARG A 129 6.94 -32.92 18.78
N GLN A 130 6.49 -32.42 17.62
CA GLN A 130 7.24 -32.51 16.37
C GLN A 130 8.53 -31.67 16.40
N GLU A 131 8.54 -30.54 17.09
CA GLU A 131 9.72 -29.71 17.30
C GLU A 131 10.74 -30.37 18.25
N ALA A 132 10.26 -31.06 19.29
CA ALA A 132 11.09 -31.76 20.26
C ALA A 132 11.78 -33.03 19.70
N LEU A 133 11.20 -33.69 18.69
CA LEU A 133 11.81 -34.88 18.04
C LEU A 133 13.18 -34.57 17.45
N SER A 134 14.11 -35.52 17.53
CA SER A 134 15.44 -35.38 16.92
C SER A 134 15.38 -35.40 15.38
N VAL A 135 16.44 -34.95 14.72
CA VAL A 135 16.51 -34.90 13.24
C VAL A 135 16.48 -36.30 12.62
N GLU A 136 17.07 -37.28 13.29
CA GLU A 136 17.17 -38.68 12.85
C GLU A 136 15.80 -39.37 12.90
N GLU A 137 15.09 -39.24 14.02
CA GLU A 137 13.73 -39.78 14.20
C GLU A 137 12.72 -39.14 13.24
N ALA A 138 12.94 -37.88 12.86
CA ALA A 138 12.07 -37.15 11.94
C ALA A 138 12.29 -37.51 10.45
N GLY A 139 13.23 -38.41 10.13
CA GLY A 139 13.56 -38.79 8.75
C GLY A 139 14.40 -37.73 8.02
N GLY A 140 15.21 -36.97 8.76
CA GLY A 140 16.11 -35.95 8.23
C GLY A 140 15.61 -34.51 8.36
N ALA A 141 16.54 -33.56 8.24
CA ALA A 141 16.27 -32.14 8.52
C ALA A 141 15.21 -31.53 7.59
N LYS A 142 15.20 -31.93 6.31
CA LYS A 142 14.25 -31.45 5.32
C LYS A 142 12.82 -31.94 5.60
N ALA A 143 12.68 -33.22 5.97
CA ALA A 143 11.38 -33.81 6.32
C ALA A 143 10.80 -33.17 7.58
N LYS A 144 11.63 -32.97 8.62
CA LYS A 144 11.24 -32.25 9.84
C LYS A 144 10.75 -30.85 9.53
N LYS A 145 11.54 -30.05 8.80
CA LYS A 145 11.19 -28.67 8.41
C LYS A 145 9.87 -28.62 7.64
N SER A 146 9.71 -29.48 6.62
CA SER A 146 8.47 -29.55 5.82
C SER A 146 7.24 -29.86 6.68
N ARG A 147 7.30 -30.88 7.55
CA ARG A 147 6.20 -31.22 8.46
C ARG A 147 5.85 -30.08 9.42
N VAL A 148 6.86 -29.44 10.02
CA VAL A 148 6.66 -28.30 10.92
C VAL A 148 6.01 -27.14 10.16
N THR A 149 6.48 -26.80 8.96
CA THR A 149 5.88 -25.73 8.15
C THR A 149 4.42 -26.02 7.77
N ALA A 150 4.09 -27.26 7.40
CA ALA A 150 2.72 -27.65 7.08
C ALA A 150 1.79 -27.55 8.32
N MET A 151 2.28 -27.99 9.49
CA MET A 151 1.53 -27.86 10.75
C MET A 151 1.35 -26.40 11.16
N GLN A 152 2.36 -25.55 10.98
CA GLN A 152 2.27 -24.11 11.23
C GLN A 152 1.22 -23.44 10.34
N LEU A 153 1.26 -23.70 9.03
CA LEU A 153 0.27 -23.17 8.08
C LEU A 153 -1.16 -23.63 8.43
N HIS A 154 -1.32 -24.90 8.83
CA HIS A 154 -2.62 -25.40 9.26
C HIS A 154 -3.11 -24.71 10.54
N LEU A 155 -2.23 -24.49 11.51
CA LEU A 155 -2.53 -23.78 12.74
C LEU A 155 -2.94 -22.32 12.46
N GLU A 156 -2.23 -21.62 11.57
CA GLU A 156 -2.62 -20.27 11.13
C GLU A 156 -4.00 -20.25 10.47
N ARG A 157 -4.30 -21.25 9.62
CA ARG A 157 -5.63 -21.40 9.02
C ARG A 157 -6.72 -21.62 10.08
N LEU A 158 -6.49 -22.49 11.07
CA LEU A 158 -7.44 -22.72 12.16
C LEU A 158 -7.71 -21.45 12.98
N LYS A 159 -6.67 -20.67 13.28
CA LYS A 159 -6.83 -19.37 13.95
C LYS A 159 -7.73 -18.42 13.18
N VAL A 160 -7.61 -18.39 11.85
CA VAL A 160 -8.49 -17.58 10.99
C VAL A 160 -9.92 -18.12 11.04
N LEU A 161 -10.10 -19.43 10.88
CA LEU A 161 -11.42 -20.07 10.89
C LEU A 161 -12.18 -19.88 12.21
N ALA A 162 -11.49 -19.83 13.34
CA ALA A 162 -12.12 -19.61 14.65
C ALA A 162 -12.80 -18.24 14.77
N ASP A 163 -12.28 -17.20 14.10
CA ASP A 163 -12.74 -15.81 14.26
C ASP A 163 -13.37 -15.23 12.96
N ILE A 164 -13.36 -15.95 11.83
CA ILE A 164 -13.84 -15.46 10.53
C ILE A 164 -15.33 -15.12 10.51
N ASN A 165 -16.11 -15.86 11.30
CA ASN A 165 -17.57 -15.71 11.38
C ASN A 165 -18.01 -14.76 12.51
N ASP A 166 -17.08 -14.19 13.28
CA ASP A 166 -17.42 -13.24 14.34
C ASP A 166 -17.91 -11.91 13.74
N PRO A 167 -19.17 -11.49 14.01
CA PRO A 167 -19.71 -10.23 13.53
C PRO A 167 -18.91 -9.00 13.98
N LEU A 168 -18.34 -9.01 15.19
CA LEU A 168 -17.56 -7.89 15.70
C LEU A 168 -16.22 -7.75 14.99
N VAL A 169 -15.58 -8.87 14.65
CA VAL A 169 -14.32 -8.86 13.87
C VAL A 169 -14.57 -8.27 12.49
N LYS A 170 -15.65 -8.69 11.83
CA LYS A 170 -16.06 -8.11 10.53
C LYS A 170 -16.29 -6.60 10.64
N ARG A 171 -17.04 -6.15 11.66
CA ARG A 171 -17.31 -4.74 11.90
C ARG A 171 -16.02 -3.94 12.09
N LYS A 172 -15.13 -4.39 13.00
CA LYS A 172 -13.84 -3.74 13.27
C LYS A 172 -12.96 -3.65 12.02
N PHE A 173 -12.97 -4.70 11.19
CA PHE A 173 -12.24 -4.69 9.92
C PHE A 173 -12.81 -3.66 8.93
N GLU A 174 -14.13 -3.62 8.77
CA GLU A 174 -14.81 -2.68 7.86
C GLU A 174 -14.64 -1.21 8.31
N ASP A 175 -14.59 -0.97 9.62
CA ASP A 175 -14.33 0.34 10.23
C ASP A 175 -12.84 0.76 10.17
N ASN A 176 -11.94 -0.12 9.71
CA ASN A 176 -10.47 0.05 9.71
C ASN A 176 -9.85 0.15 11.12
N GLU A 177 -10.50 -0.43 12.13
CA GLU A 177 -10.00 -0.57 13.51
C GLU A 177 -9.42 -1.98 13.76
N GLY A 178 -9.20 -2.74 12.69
CA GLY A 178 -8.62 -4.08 12.74
C GLY A 178 -7.15 -4.07 13.14
N ASP A 179 -6.76 -4.98 14.01
CA ASP A 179 -5.39 -5.13 14.48
C ASP A 179 -4.61 -6.09 13.57
N MET A 180 -3.73 -5.55 12.73
CA MET A 180 -2.95 -6.32 11.76
C MET A 180 -1.94 -7.28 12.40
N SER A 181 -1.71 -7.23 13.71
CA SER A 181 -0.93 -8.28 14.40
C SER A 181 -1.65 -9.64 14.34
N LYS A 182 -2.99 -9.63 14.38
CA LYS A 182 -3.81 -10.85 14.39
C LYS A 182 -3.98 -11.42 12.98
N PRO A 183 -3.90 -12.75 12.80
CA PRO A 183 -4.01 -13.39 11.49
C PRO A 183 -5.33 -13.11 10.76
N ILE A 184 -6.42 -12.97 11.51
CA ILE A 184 -7.75 -12.77 10.92
C ILE A 184 -7.86 -11.45 10.15
N TYR A 185 -7.38 -10.33 10.71
CA TYR A 185 -7.43 -9.04 10.03
C TYR A 185 -6.51 -9.01 8.81
N ARG A 186 -5.34 -9.66 8.89
CA ARG A 186 -4.44 -9.84 7.75
C ARG A 186 -5.09 -10.64 6.62
N PHE A 187 -5.76 -11.74 6.95
CA PHE A 187 -6.49 -12.55 5.98
C PHE A 187 -7.64 -11.78 5.31
N LEU A 188 -8.43 -11.04 6.09
CA LEU A 188 -9.51 -10.20 5.56
C LEU A 188 -8.97 -9.09 4.64
N ALA A 189 -7.85 -8.47 5.02
CA ALA A 189 -7.17 -7.46 4.22
C ALA A 189 -6.66 -8.04 2.89
N ASP A 190 -6.00 -9.21 2.93
CA ASP A 190 -5.50 -9.89 1.72
C ASP A 190 -6.65 -10.24 0.78
N ARG A 191 -7.76 -10.77 1.32
CA ARG A 191 -8.95 -11.10 0.53
C ARG A 191 -9.53 -9.86 -0.16
N LYS A 192 -9.72 -8.77 0.57
CA LYS A 192 -10.23 -7.50 0.04
C LYS A 192 -9.31 -6.89 -1.01
N TRP A 193 -8.00 -7.01 -0.82
CA TRP A 193 -7.01 -6.51 -1.78
C TRP A 193 -6.99 -7.35 -3.07
N ARG A 194 -7.00 -8.68 -2.95
CA ARG A 194 -7.04 -9.63 -4.09
C ARG A 194 -8.31 -9.52 -4.91
N GLU A 195 -9.42 -9.16 -4.28
CA GLU A 195 -10.72 -9.03 -4.95
C GLU A 195 -10.72 -7.96 -6.06
N TYR A 196 -10.05 -6.82 -5.81
CA TYR A 196 -10.11 -5.66 -6.70
C TYR A 196 -8.74 -5.00 -6.96
N ARG A 197 -8.09 -4.46 -5.92
CA ARG A 197 -6.89 -3.61 -6.08
C ARG A 197 -5.71 -4.34 -6.72
N ARG A 198 -5.47 -5.60 -6.34
CA ARG A 198 -4.44 -6.44 -6.97
C ARG A 198 -4.70 -6.62 -8.47
N LYS A 199 -5.96 -6.82 -8.88
CA LYS A 199 -6.33 -7.00 -10.29
C LYS A 199 -6.03 -5.75 -11.11
N ILE A 200 -6.31 -4.56 -10.58
CA ILE A 200 -5.95 -3.29 -11.23
C ILE A 200 -4.44 -3.19 -11.38
N LEU A 201 -3.69 -3.47 -10.32
CA LEU A 201 -2.24 -3.39 -10.33
C LEU A 201 -1.64 -4.36 -11.35
N VAL A 202 -2.06 -5.63 -11.35
CA VAL A 202 -1.62 -6.63 -12.33
C VAL A 202 -1.99 -6.20 -13.75
N GLN A 203 -3.20 -5.70 -13.98
CA GLN A 203 -3.62 -5.16 -15.28
C GLN A 203 -2.71 -4.02 -15.75
N ARG A 204 -2.30 -3.11 -14.85
CA ARG A 204 -1.44 -1.97 -15.21
C ARG A 204 -0.02 -2.42 -15.53
N ILE A 205 0.54 -3.35 -14.74
CA ILE A 205 1.87 -3.91 -14.98
C ILE A 205 1.93 -4.62 -16.33
N THR A 206 0.89 -5.39 -16.69
CA THR A 206 0.83 -6.11 -17.96
C THR A 206 0.54 -5.18 -19.14
N GLN A 207 -0.45 -4.29 -19.03
CA GLN A 207 -0.81 -3.35 -20.10
C GLN A 207 0.34 -2.42 -20.46
N MET A 208 1.11 -1.99 -19.46
CA MET A 208 2.25 -1.09 -19.65
C MET A 208 3.55 -1.85 -19.85
N ASN A 209 3.54 -3.16 -20.13
CA ASN A 209 4.72 -4.00 -20.40
C ASN A 209 5.85 -3.89 -19.35
N VAL A 210 5.54 -3.50 -18.11
CA VAL A 210 6.55 -3.47 -17.04
C VAL A 210 7.11 -4.88 -16.79
N ILE A 211 6.23 -5.87 -16.94
CA ILE A 211 6.61 -7.27 -17.19
C ILE A 211 6.32 -7.52 -18.68
N PRO A 212 7.29 -7.95 -19.51
CA PRO A 212 8.60 -8.52 -19.13
C PRO A 212 9.79 -7.54 -19.12
N ASP A 213 9.60 -6.26 -19.49
CA ASP A 213 10.71 -5.33 -19.76
C ASP A 213 11.66 -5.19 -18.55
N VAL A 214 11.10 -4.84 -17.39
CA VAL A 214 11.90 -4.59 -16.17
C VAL A 214 12.23 -5.89 -15.43
N LEU A 215 11.23 -6.75 -15.24
CA LEU A 215 11.38 -8.06 -14.62
C LEU A 215 10.60 -9.11 -15.42
N PRO A 216 11.12 -10.34 -15.53
CA PRO A 216 10.49 -11.39 -16.32
C PRO A 216 9.18 -11.89 -15.69
N HIS A 217 9.11 -11.90 -14.36
CA HIS A 217 7.95 -12.34 -13.60
C HIS A 217 7.90 -11.61 -12.25
N CYS A 218 6.72 -11.15 -11.88
CA CYS A 218 6.43 -10.65 -10.55
C CYS A 218 4.96 -10.95 -10.28
N ASP A 219 4.69 -11.72 -9.23
CA ASP A 219 3.35 -11.91 -8.70
C ASP A 219 3.22 -11.14 -7.37
N PRO A 220 2.59 -9.96 -7.36
CA PRO A 220 2.46 -9.14 -6.15
C PRO A 220 1.68 -9.91 -5.09
N VAL A 221 2.30 -10.06 -3.92
CA VAL A 221 1.75 -10.64 -2.68
C VAL A 221 1.50 -9.56 -1.64
N VAL A 222 2.13 -8.40 -1.75
CA VAL A 222 2.04 -7.28 -0.79
C VAL A 222 1.33 -6.10 -1.45
N GLU A 223 0.38 -5.47 -0.74
CA GLU A 223 -0.26 -4.24 -1.23
C GLU A 223 0.73 -3.08 -1.09
N THR A 224 0.96 -2.37 -2.19
CA THR A 224 1.83 -1.18 -2.21
C THR A 224 1.00 0.02 -2.62
N LYS A 225 1.02 1.08 -1.81
CA LYS A 225 0.46 2.39 -2.19
C LYS A 225 1.57 3.42 -2.17
N LEU A 226 1.55 4.30 -3.17
CA LEU A 226 2.53 5.36 -3.34
C LEU A 226 1.88 6.72 -3.09
N TYR A 227 2.59 7.58 -2.36
CA TYR A 227 2.16 8.94 -2.04
C TYR A 227 3.26 9.94 -2.37
N PHE A 228 2.89 11.03 -3.04
CA PHE A 228 3.71 12.24 -3.07
C PHE A 228 3.06 13.29 -2.17
N GLY A 229 3.76 13.69 -1.11
CA GLY A 229 3.19 14.51 -0.04
C GLY A 229 1.98 13.85 0.61
N LYS A 230 0.79 14.45 0.44
CA LYS A 230 -0.49 13.92 0.95
C LYS A 230 -1.35 13.23 -0.12
N ARG A 231 -0.95 13.27 -1.39
CA ARG A 231 -1.72 12.73 -2.51
C ARG A 231 -1.33 11.29 -2.77
N GLN A 232 -2.31 10.39 -2.75
CA GLN A 232 -2.14 9.02 -3.21
C GLN A 232 -2.09 8.99 -4.73
N VAL A 233 -1.11 8.31 -5.30
CA VAL A 233 -0.97 8.09 -6.74
C VAL A 233 -1.53 6.71 -7.09
N GLN A 234 -2.38 6.65 -8.11
CA GLN A 234 -2.87 5.39 -8.63
C GLN A 234 -1.83 4.70 -9.53
N ALA A 235 -1.88 3.37 -9.62
CA ALA A 235 -0.99 2.62 -10.50
C ALA A 235 -1.14 3.05 -11.97
N GLY A 236 -0.07 3.58 -12.55
CA GLY A 236 -0.03 4.07 -13.93
C GLY A 236 -0.56 5.49 -14.13
N GLU A 237 -0.82 6.24 -13.07
CA GLU A 237 -1.18 7.65 -13.15
C GLU A 237 0.01 8.49 -13.65
N PHE A 238 -0.28 9.58 -14.36
CA PHE A 238 0.73 10.58 -14.72
C PHE A 238 1.00 11.50 -13.53
N VAL A 239 2.27 11.68 -13.20
CA VAL A 239 2.71 12.55 -12.11
C VAL A 239 3.56 13.67 -12.71
N GLU A 240 3.27 14.89 -12.28
CA GLU A 240 4.03 16.08 -12.68
C GLU A 240 5.47 16.03 -12.15
N ALA A 241 6.41 16.60 -12.91
CA ALA A 241 7.82 16.60 -12.55
C ALA A 241 8.04 17.27 -11.18
N LYS A 242 7.38 18.41 -10.94
CA LYS A 242 7.47 19.15 -9.67
C LYS A 242 6.97 18.37 -8.46
N LEU A 243 5.94 17.54 -8.62
CA LEU A 243 5.42 16.70 -7.53
C LEU A 243 6.35 15.54 -7.21
N SER A 244 7.09 15.05 -8.20
CA SER A 244 8.01 13.91 -8.09
C SER A 244 9.47 14.32 -7.80
N THR A 245 9.73 15.61 -7.58
CA THR A 245 11.03 16.11 -7.11
C THR A 245 11.40 15.54 -5.73
N SER A 246 10.43 15.48 -4.80
CA SER A 246 10.64 14.84 -3.50
C SER A 246 10.43 13.33 -3.58
N ALA A 247 11.23 12.56 -2.82
CA ALA A 247 11.05 11.11 -2.72
C ALA A 247 9.64 10.74 -2.21
N PRO A 248 9.00 9.70 -2.76
CA PRO A 248 7.66 9.30 -2.36
C PRO A 248 7.62 8.62 -0.99
N LYS A 249 6.43 8.59 -0.39
CA LYS A 249 6.12 7.77 0.78
C LYS A 249 5.37 6.53 0.33
N LEU A 250 5.72 5.39 0.91
CA LEU A 250 5.12 4.10 0.61
C LEU A 250 4.30 3.61 1.80
N ASP A 251 3.16 3.00 1.51
CA ASP A 251 2.40 2.20 2.47
C ASP A 251 2.38 0.77 1.94
N VAL A 252 3.19 -0.08 2.58
CA VAL A 252 3.49 -1.45 2.18
C VAL A 252 2.83 -2.40 3.17
N GLN A 253 1.66 -2.92 2.81
CA GLN A 253 0.88 -3.79 3.69
C GLN A 253 1.20 -5.26 3.41
N ILE A 254 1.87 -5.89 4.38
CA ILE A 254 2.12 -7.34 4.39
C ILE A 254 0.90 -8.05 4.99
N PHE A 255 0.55 -9.21 4.41
CA PHE A 255 -0.52 -10.08 4.91
C PHE A 255 0.00 -11.31 5.67
N GLU A 256 1.28 -11.64 5.51
CA GLU A 256 1.97 -12.66 6.30
C GLU A 256 2.38 -12.11 7.68
N GLY A 257 2.73 -13.02 8.59
CA GLY A 257 3.22 -12.64 9.92
C GLY A 257 4.71 -12.38 9.93
N GLY A 258 5.17 -11.68 10.96
CA GLY A 258 6.60 -11.41 11.17
C GLY A 258 7.08 -10.13 10.49
N GLU A 259 8.38 -9.92 10.65
CA GLU A 259 9.12 -8.81 10.06
C GLU A 259 9.95 -9.34 8.89
N LYS A 260 10.02 -8.57 7.81
CA LYS A 260 10.82 -8.88 6.64
C LYS A 260 11.75 -7.72 6.32
N LEU A 261 12.95 -8.04 5.87
CA LEU A 261 13.84 -7.05 5.25
C LEU A 261 13.61 -7.04 3.75
N VAL A 262 13.41 -5.85 3.19
CA VAL A 262 13.19 -5.66 1.76
C VAL A 262 14.18 -4.71 1.14
N THR A 263 14.40 -4.93 -0.14
CA THR A 263 15.08 -4.03 -1.06
C THR A 263 14.02 -3.33 -1.91
N ILE A 264 14.04 -1.99 -1.92
CA ILE A 264 13.11 -1.14 -2.67
C ILE A 264 13.89 -0.47 -3.78
N ALA A 265 13.38 -0.57 -5.00
CA ALA A 265 14.03 0.00 -6.17
C ALA A 265 13.01 0.65 -7.10
N VAL A 266 13.38 1.80 -7.67
CA VAL A 266 12.57 2.52 -8.66
C VAL A 266 13.39 2.66 -9.94
N VAL A 267 12.85 2.13 -11.04
CA VAL A 267 13.55 2.04 -12.33
C VAL A 267 12.68 2.61 -13.43
N ASP A 268 13.32 3.35 -14.32
CA ASP A 268 12.78 3.84 -15.58
C ASP A 268 13.38 3.01 -16.74
N PRO A 269 12.58 2.27 -17.51
CA PRO A 269 13.04 1.52 -18.69
C PRO A 269 12.97 2.33 -20.00
N ASP A 270 12.52 3.58 -19.98
CA ASP A 270 12.17 4.34 -21.19
C ASP A 270 13.09 5.54 -21.45
N VAL A 271 14.34 5.49 -20.96
CA VAL A 271 15.31 6.58 -21.17
C VAL A 271 15.81 6.54 -22.62
N PRO A 272 15.63 7.60 -23.42
CA PRO A 272 15.95 7.57 -24.84
C PRO A 272 17.47 7.57 -25.06
N ASN A 273 17.97 6.58 -25.82
CA ASN A 273 19.35 6.56 -26.31
C ASN A 273 19.35 6.76 -27.83
N VAL A 274 19.71 7.97 -28.24
CA VAL A 274 19.66 8.42 -29.64
C VAL A 274 20.75 7.75 -30.48
N GLU A 275 21.91 7.43 -29.89
CA GLU A 275 23.05 6.84 -30.59
C GLU A 275 22.74 5.42 -31.05
N ASN A 276 22.18 4.61 -30.15
CA ASN A 276 21.82 3.22 -30.41
C ASN A 276 20.38 3.04 -30.94
N ASN A 277 19.63 4.14 -31.06
CA ASN A 277 18.23 4.15 -31.48
C ASN A 277 17.37 3.14 -30.71
N ASN A 278 17.55 3.12 -29.39
CA ASN A 278 16.86 2.24 -28.44
C ASN A 278 16.51 3.01 -27.14
N PHE A 279 15.98 2.28 -26.16
CA PHE A 279 15.77 2.78 -24.81
C PHE A 279 16.74 2.08 -23.85
N ASP A 280 17.29 2.86 -22.92
CA ASP A 280 18.11 2.39 -21.82
C ASP A 280 17.34 2.46 -20.50
N TYR A 281 17.93 1.84 -19.48
CA TYR A 281 17.37 1.79 -18.14
C TYR A 281 18.08 2.80 -17.24
N LYS A 282 17.33 3.40 -16.31
CA LYS A 282 17.89 4.26 -15.28
C LYS A 282 17.26 3.96 -13.93
N THR A 283 18.09 3.64 -12.95
CA THR A 283 17.64 3.45 -11.57
C THR A 283 17.57 4.80 -10.85
N HIS A 284 16.35 5.21 -10.52
CA HIS A 284 16.05 6.45 -9.81
C HIS A 284 16.28 6.34 -8.31
N PHE A 285 16.09 5.15 -7.74
CA PHE A 285 16.24 4.93 -6.31
C PHE A 285 16.57 3.47 -6.02
N LEU A 286 17.45 3.23 -5.05
CA LEU A 286 17.76 1.89 -4.54
C LEU A 286 18.04 1.98 -3.04
N ALA A 287 17.26 1.25 -2.24
CA ALA A 287 17.52 1.04 -0.82
C ALA A 287 17.43 -0.44 -0.45
N VAL A 288 18.29 -0.86 0.48
CA VAL A 288 18.35 -2.22 1.02
C VAL A 288 18.06 -2.22 2.52
N ASN A 289 17.78 -3.39 3.07
CA ASN A 289 17.65 -3.61 4.52
C ASN A 289 16.55 -2.74 5.15
N VAL A 290 15.46 -2.52 4.41
CA VAL A 290 14.30 -1.77 4.90
C VAL A 290 13.38 -2.73 5.65
N PRO A 291 13.17 -2.56 6.96
CA PRO A 291 12.28 -3.41 7.73
C PRO A 291 10.82 -3.07 7.42
N ILE A 292 10.04 -4.09 7.10
CA ILE A 292 8.59 -3.98 6.93
C ILE A 292 7.89 -5.06 7.75
N SER A 293 6.73 -4.73 8.31
CA SER A 293 5.91 -5.67 9.05
C SER A 293 4.43 -5.40 8.82
N ALA A 294 3.56 -6.30 9.27
CA ALA A 294 2.12 -6.11 9.13
C ALA A 294 1.59 -4.88 9.91
N THR A 295 2.30 -4.44 10.96
CA THR A 295 1.96 -3.28 11.79
C THR A 295 2.75 -2.02 11.40
N SER A 296 3.98 -2.17 10.94
CA SER A 296 4.83 -1.09 10.43
C SER A 296 4.84 -1.11 8.91
N THR A 297 3.82 -0.50 8.30
CA THR A 297 3.62 -0.50 6.85
C THR A 297 4.20 0.73 6.15
N LYS A 298 4.36 1.83 6.89
CA LYS A 298 4.75 3.12 6.31
C LYS A 298 6.26 3.20 6.15
N VAL A 299 6.71 3.46 4.94
CA VAL A 299 8.13 3.67 4.60
C VAL A 299 8.25 5.03 3.92
N ASP A 300 8.92 5.98 4.58
CA ASP A 300 9.23 7.27 3.98
C ASP A 300 10.63 7.20 3.35
N LEU A 301 10.69 7.21 2.01
CA LEU A 301 11.97 7.03 1.31
C LEU A 301 12.96 8.18 1.58
N ALA A 302 12.48 9.37 1.93
CA ALA A 302 13.32 10.50 2.29
C ALA A 302 13.93 10.40 3.70
N GLN A 303 13.38 9.54 4.56
CA GLN A 303 13.82 9.39 5.96
C GLN A 303 14.62 8.10 6.21
N LEU A 304 14.96 7.38 5.15
CA LEU A 304 15.80 6.19 5.25
C LEU A 304 17.24 6.56 5.60
N LEU A 305 17.93 5.65 6.29
CA LEU A 305 19.30 5.88 6.75
C LEU A 305 20.27 5.87 5.56
N GLU A 306 20.93 6.99 5.29
CA GLU A 306 21.87 7.13 4.16
C GLU A 306 23.12 6.25 4.29
N ASP A 307 23.52 5.96 5.54
CA ASP A 307 24.74 5.23 5.85
C ASP A 307 24.57 3.70 5.87
N SER A 308 23.33 3.20 5.87
CA SER A 308 23.07 1.76 6.04
C SER A 308 21.98 1.18 5.14
N GLN A 309 21.12 2.03 4.56
CA GLN A 309 19.98 1.58 3.74
C GLN A 309 20.02 2.15 2.33
N VAL A 310 20.29 3.45 2.15
CA VAL A 310 20.22 4.10 0.83
C VAL A 310 21.49 3.85 0.02
N VAL A 311 21.35 3.08 -1.05
CA VAL A 311 22.43 2.79 -2.00
C VAL A 311 22.49 3.85 -3.08
N LEU A 312 21.35 4.10 -3.73
CA LEU A 312 21.18 5.18 -4.72
C LEU A 312 20.08 6.11 -4.21
N PRO A 313 20.40 7.39 -3.90
CA PRO A 313 19.42 8.35 -3.39
C PRO A 313 18.35 8.65 -4.44
N TRP A 314 17.25 9.29 -4.03
CA TRP A 314 16.17 9.62 -4.96
C TRP A 314 16.65 10.60 -6.02
N LEU A 315 16.51 10.20 -7.29
CA LEU A 315 16.67 11.08 -8.43
C LEU A 315 15.28 11.44 -8.96
N PRO A 316 14.90 12.72 -9.04
CA PRO A 316 13.65 13.14 -9.65
C PRO A 316 13.48 12.60 -11.09
N PRO A 317 12.33 12.02 -11.43
CA PRO A 317 12.07 11.55 -12.78
C PRO A 317 11.79 12.74 -13.71
N VAL A 318 12.53 12.81 -14.80
CA VAL A 318 12.38 13.85 -15.82
C VAL A 318 12.36 13.19 -17.21
N ALA A 319 11.37 13.56 -18.02
CA ALA A 319 11.27 13.12 -19.40
C ALA A 319 11.73 14.25 -20.33
N GLN A 320 12.47 13.94 -21.40
CA GLN A 320 12.90 14.95 -22.38
C GLN A 320 11.74 15.41 -23.26
N LYS A 321 11.82 16.64 -23.76
CA LYS A 321 10.75 17.17 -24.61
C LYS A 321 10.67 16.37 -25.91
N GLY A 322 9.48 15.86 -26.21
CA GLY A 322 9.22 15.07 -27.41
C GLY A 322 9.57 13.58 -27.30
N SER A 323 10.16 13.13 -26.18
CA SER A 323 10.19 11.71 -25.84
C SER A 323 8.76 11.22 -25.53
N PRO A 324 8.48 9.91 -25.65
CA PRO A 324 7.27 9.34 -25.05
C PRO A 324 7.30 9.49 -23.52
N TYR A 325 6.19 9.17 -22.88
CA TYR A 325 6.15 9.09 -21.42
C TYR A 325 7.09 8.00 -20.91
N HIS A 326 7.61 8.21 -19.70
CA HIS A 326 8.50 7.30 -19.00
C HIS A 326 7.76 6.52 -17.92
N ARG A 327 7.96 5.20 -17.86
CA ARG A 327 7.31 4.29 -16.90
C ARG A 327 8.18 4.11 -15.66
N LEU A 328 7.88 4.84 -14.59
CA LEU A 328 8.59 4.69 -13.33
C LEU A 328 8.03 3.49 -12.56
N SER A 329 8.78 2.40 -12.59
CA SER A 329 8.39 1.12 -12.02
C SER A 329 9.06 0.94 -10.66
N LEU A 330 8.25 0.84 -9.61
CA LEU A 330 8.69 0.58 -8.24
C LEU A 330 8.53 -0.90 -7.94
N PHE A 331 9.59 -1.52 -7.46
CA PHE A 331 9.59 -2.91 -7.01
C PHE A 331 10.03 -3.03 -5.56
N ILE A 332 9.35 -3.90 -4.83
CA ILE A 332 9.68 -4.30 -3.46
C ILE A 332 10.09 -5.77 -3.53
N MET A 333 11.32 -6.05 -3.14
CA MET A 333 11.89 -7.38 -3.21
C MET A 333 12.29 -7.87 -1.82
N GLU A 334 11.79 -9.03 -1.43
CA GLU A 334 12.13 -9.71 -0.18
C GLU A 334 13.58 -10.21 -0.23
N GLN A 335 14.33 -9.92 0.84
CA GLN A 335 15.66 -10.47 1.06
C GLN A 335 15.54 -11.89 1.60
N LYS A 336 16.45 -12.77 1.16
CA LYS A 336 16.42 -14.19 1.51
C LYS A 336 16.48 -14.37 3.03
N ASP A 337 15.54 -15.16 3.57
CA ASP A 337 15.44 -15.49 4.99
C ASP A 337 15.39 -14.25 5.91
N SER A 338 14.97 -13.09 5.39
CA SER A 338 14.99 -11.79 6.08
C SER A 338 16.36 -11.42 6.67
N GLN A 339 17.45 -11.88 6.02
CA GLN A 339 18.80 -11.54 6.42
C GLN A 339 19.26 -10.24 5.76
N PRO A 340 19.94 -9.35 6.52
CA PRO A 340 20.43 -8.10 5.96
C PRO A 340 21.52 -8.35 4.93
N LEU A 341 21.48 -7.59 3.84
CA LEU A 341 22.57 -7.54 2.87
C LEU A 341 23.72 -6.69 3.41
N ASP A 342 24.95 -7.02 3.01
CA ASP A 342 26.12 -6.17 3.27
C ASP A 342 26.00 -4.87 2.47
N PHE A 343 25.60 -3.81 3.17
CA PHE A 343 25.36 -2.49 2.58
C PHE A 343 26.59 -1.94 1.87
N ALA A 344 27.79 -2.08 2.46
CA ALA A 344 29.02 -1.52 1.89
C ALA A 344 29.37 -2.22 0.57
N ALA A 345 29.26 -3.56 0.54
CA ALA A 345 29.49 -4.33 -0.67
C ALA A 345 28.45 -4.05 -1.76
N VAL A 346 27.18 -3.83 -1.40
CA VAL A 346 26.14 -3.43 -2.36
C VAL A 346 26.41 -2.04 -2.90
N LYS A 347 26.72 -1.07 -2.04
CA LYS A 347 27.00 0.32 -2.43
C LYS A 347 28.23 0.45 -3.31
N ALA A 348 29.27 -0.34 -3.07
CA ALA A 348 30.45 -0.38 -3.91
C ALA A 348 30.17 -0.95 -5.32
N LYS A 349 29.27 -1.93 -5.44
CA LYS A 349 28.96 -2.62 -6.71
C LYS A 349 27.85 -1.94 -7.52
N GLU A 350 26.86 -1.37 -6.85
CA GLU A 350 25.64 -0.81 -7.45
C GLU A 350 25.62 0.72 -7.34
N ASN A 351 26.74 1.35 -7.71
CA ASN A 351 26.92 2.80 -7.65
C ASN A 351 26.50 3.54 -8.93
N ASN A 352 26.31 2.83 -10.05
CA ASN A 352 25.97 3.42 -11.33
C ASN A 352 24.51 3.14 -11.74
N ARG A 353 23.75 4.23 -11.85
CA ARG A 353 22.30 4.22 -12.14
C ARG A 353 21.94 3.62 -13.50
N GLU A 354 22.83 3.72 -14.48
CA GLU A 354 22.58 3.28 -15.87
C GLU A 354 22.87 1.78 -16.05
N THR A 355 23.78 1.23 -15.25
CA THR A 355 24.15 -0.20 -15.31
C THR A 355 23.37 -1.05 -14.31
N THR A 356 22.81 -0.45 -13.26
CA THR A 356 22.04 -1.18 -12.25
C THR A 356 20.68 -1.59 -12.81
N LEU A 357 20.58 -2.86 -13.20
CA LEU A 357 19.36 -3.49 -13.70
C LEU A 357 18.70 -4.34 -12.62
N LEU A 358 17.37 -4.26 -12.52
CA LEU A 358 16.60 -5.03 -11.53
C LEU A 358 16.77 -6.54 -11.67
N ARG A 359 16.84 -7.06 -12.90
CA ARG A 359 17.07 -8.49 -13.17
C ARG A 359 18.43 -8.96 -12.63
N THR A 360 19.45 -8.11 -12.71
CA THR A 360 20.78 -8.39 -12.19
C THR A 360 20.80 -8.35 -10.66
N LEU A 361 20.11 -7.39 -10.05
CA LEU A 361 19.94 -7.34 -8.58
C LEU A 361 19.22 -8.58 -8.06
N GLN A 362 18.15 -9.00 -8.75
CA GLN A 362 17.35 -10.17 -8.38
C GLN A 362 18.19 -11.44 -8.36
N SER A 363 18.98 -11.69 -9.40
CA SER A 363 19.80 -12.90 -9.50
C SER A 363 21.01 -12.87 -8.57
N ARG A 364 21.69 -11.72 -8.46
CA ARG A 364 22.92 -11.55 -7.67
C ARG A 364 22.70 -11.67 -6.16
N TYR A 365 21.60 -11.10 -5.67
CA TYR A 365 21.28 -11.08 -4.24
C TYR A 365 20.14 -12.04 -3.87
N HIS A 366 19.73 -12.92 -4.80
CA HIS A 366 18.65 -13.90 -4.63
C HIS A 366 17.36 -13.28 -4.09
N LEU A 367 16.99 -12.11 -4.62
CA LEU A 367 15.83 -11.36 -4.16
C LEU A 367 14.54 -11.92 -4.78
N LYS A 368 13.44 -11.86 -4.03
CA LYS A 368 12.12 -12.26 -4.52
C LYS A 368 11.22 -11.03 -4.66
N ALA A 369 10.78 -10.71 -5.87
CA ALA A 369 9.82 -9.63 -6.08
C ALA A 369 8.46 -10.00 -5.44
N ILE A 370 8.04 -9.23 -4.43
CA ILE A 370 6.81 -9.47 -3.64
C ILE A 370 5.80 -8.33 -3.77
N GLY A 371 6.24 -7.15 -4.18
CA GLY A 371 5.40 -5.98 -4.37
C GLY A 371 5.85 -5.18 -5.60
N ALA A 372 4.90 -4.49 -6.19
CA ALA A 372 5.15 -3.59 -7.31
C ALA A 372 4.18 -2.42 -7.27
N HIS A 373 4.60 -1.27 -7.78
CA HIS A 373 3.75 -0.15 -8.10
C HIS A 373 4.35 0.57 -9.30
N LEU A 374 3.59 1.41 -9.99
CA LEU A 374 4.14 2.22 -11.07
C LEU A 374 3.42 3.54 -11.21
N PHE A 375 4.10 4.54 -11.75
CA PHE A 375 3.51 5.79 -12.20
C PHE A 375 4.24 6.23 -13.48
N ARG A 376 3.71 7.23 -14.18
CA ARG A 376 4.30 7.72 -15.42
C ARG A 376 4.73 9.16 -15.27
N SER A 377 5.85 9.52 -15.90
CA SER A 377 6.29 10.90 -16.06
C SER A 377 6.29 11.26 -17.54
N GLN A 378 6.02 12.51 -17.87
CA GLN A 378 6.11 13.03 -19.24
C GLN A 378 6.53 14.49 -19.17
N TRP A 379 7.02 15.03 -20.29
CA TRP A 379 7.35 16.45 -20.36
C TRP A 379 6.13 17.31 -20.01
N ASP A 380 6.30 18.17 -19.02
CA ASP A 380 5.33 19.17 -18.56
C ASP A 380 6.00 20.55 -18.43
N ASP A 381 5.20 21.58 -18.09
CA ASP A 381 5.70 22.96 -17.98
C ASP A 381 6.76 23.13 -16.86
N THR A 382 6.73 22.25 -15.86
CA THR A 382 7.63 22.29 -14.70
C THR A 382 8.92 21.48 -14.90
N THR A 383 8.95 20.61 -15.90
CA THR A 383 10.05 19.65 -16.14
C THR A 383 11.36 20.38 -16.38
N LEU A 384 11.33 21.51 -17.09
CA LEU A 384 12.52 22.31 -17.39
C LEU A 384 13.13 22.93 -16.11
N GLU A 385 12.30 23.36 -15.16
CA GLU A 385 12.77 23.86 -13.85
C GLU A 385 13.45 22.73 -13.07
N VAL A 386 12.79 21.58 -12.97
CA VAL A 386 13.34 20.40 -12.25
C VAL A 386 14.63 19.90 -12.90
N MET A 387 14.71 19.87 -14.24
CA MET A 387 15.93 19.50 -14.95
C MET A 387 17.10 20.43 -14.63
N LYS A 388 16.86 21.74 -14.49
CA LYS A 388 17.89 22.70 -14.08
C LYS A 388 18.32 22.48 -12.64
N GLU A 389 17.37 22.22 -11.73
CA GLU A 389 17.66 21.96 -10.31
C GLU A 389 18.53 20.72 -10.12
N ILE A 390 18.31 19.65 -10.90
CA ILE A 390 19.08 18.41 -10.81
C ILE A 390 20.33 18.39 -11.70
N GLY A 391 20.60 19.45 -12.46
CA GLY A 391 21.72 19.52 -13.40
C GLY A 391 21.64 18.50 -14.54
N PHE A 392 20.46 18.29 -15.12
CA PHE A 392 20.25 17.31 -16.17
C PHE A 392 20.84 17.77 -17.53
N ASP A 393 21.78 16.98 -18.05
CA ASP A 393 22.38 17.20 -19.36
C ASP A 393 21.35 16.95 -20.48
N GLY A 394 21.12 17.98 -21.30
CA GLY A 394 20.17 17.90 -22.42
C GLY A 394 18.77 18.49 -22.15
N ALA A 395 18.60 19.30 -21.10
CA ALA A 395 17.33 20.02 -20.85
C ALA A 395 16.86 20.91 -22.03
N ASN A 396 17.80 21.35 -22.89
CA ASN A 396 17.54 22.18 -24.06
C ASN A 396 17.37 21.37 -25.37
N VAL A 397 17.34 20.04 -25.29
CA VAL A 397 17.20 19.16 -26.46
C VAL A 397 15.72 18.76 -26.62
N GLU A 398 15.22 18.84 -27.85
CA GLU A 398 13.88 18.37 -28.22
C GLU A 398 13.99 17.20 -29.19
N LEU A 399 13.45 16.06 -28.81
CA LEU A 399 13.36 14.88 -29.66
C LEU A 399 12.17 15.01 -30.61
N ARG A 400 12.40 14.71 -31.89
CA ARG A 400 11.34 14.67 -32.90
C ARG A 400 11.28 13.31 -33.54
N ARG A 401 10.08 12.92 -33.95
CA ARG A 401 9.87 11.66 -34.67
C ARG A 401 10.72 11.66 -35.95
N LYS A 402 11.50 10.60 -36.14
CA LYS A 402 12.25 10.39 -37.38
C LYS A 402 11.27 10.36 -38.55
N ARG A 403 11.49 11.24 -39.53
CA ARG A 403 10.69 11.26 -40.75
C ARG A 403 11.02 10.00 -41.55
N VAL A 404 10.01 9.22 -41.90
CA VAL A 404 10.18 8.07 -42.78
C VAL A 404 10.23 8.60 -44.21
N GLU A 405 11.37 8.44 -44.87
CA GLU A 405 11.49 8.74 -46.30
C GLU A 405 10.73 7.68 -47.11
N PRO A 406 9.91 8.08 -48.10
CA PRO A 406 9.20 7.12 -48.92
C PRO A 406 10.22 6.25 -49.67
N LEU A 407 9.96 4.94 -49.72
CA LEU A 407 10.76 4.04 -50.52
C LEU A 407 10.77 4.53 -51.99
N PRO A 408 11.91 4.42 -52.70
CA PRO A 408 12.02 4.91 -54.06
C PRO A 408 10.92 4.28 -54.94
N TYR A 409 10.20 5.14 -55.66
CA TYR A 409 9.08 4.74 -56.50
C TYR A 409 9.57 3.86 -57.65
N LYS A 410 9.40 2.54 -57.53
CA LYS A 410 9.59 1.62 -58.66
C LYS A 410 8.38 1.76 -59.59
N ARG A 411 8.49 2.59 -60.64
CA ARG A 411 7.58 2.46 -61.80
C ARG A 411 7.75 1.05 -62.34
N ARG A 412 6.67 0.27 -62.34
CA ARG A 412 6.57 -0.91 -63.19
C ARG A 412 6.59 -0.33 -64.61
N ASN A 413 7.68 -0.52 -65.36
CA ASN A 413 7.67 -0.28 -66.80
C ASN A 413 7.04 -1.52 -67.43
N PRO A 414 5.73 -1.55 -67.75
CA PRO A 414 5.20 -2.66 -68.54
C PRO A 414 5.91 -2.65 -69.90
N SER A 415 6.07 -3.83 -70.49
CA SER A 415 6.67 -4.02 -71.82
C SER A 415 5.95 -3.25 -72.94
N SER A 416 4.79 -2.65 -72.65
CA SER A 416 4.04 -1.78 -73.56
C SER A 416 4.59 -0.35 -73.71
N PHE A 417 5.66 0.01 -73.00
CA PHE A 417 6.34 1.32 -73.10
C PHE A 417 7.71 1.25 -73.83
N ARG A 418 8.00 0.17 -74.57
CA ARG A 418 9.18 0.07 -75.44
C ARG A 418 8.84 0.20 -76.91
#